data_AF-A0A9P1BWI1-F1
#
_entry.id   AF-A0A9P1BWI1-F1
#
_cell.length_a   1.000
_cell.length_b   1.000
_cell.length_c   1.000
_cell.angle_alpha   90.00
_cell.angle_beta   90.00
_cell.angle_gamma   90.00
#
_symmetry.space_group_name_H-M   'P 1'
#
loop_
_entity.id
_entity.type
_entity.pdbx_description
1 polymer ?
#
loop_
_entity_poly.entity_id
_entity_poly.type
_entity_poly.pdbx_seq_one_letter_code
_entity_poly.pdbx_strand_id
1 'polypeptide(L)'
;MGLLNFIGPYLARIRMSDVIRNLYKCTLRTLLALLYDFPEFLSEYHMIFCDVIPWQCVQIRNLILAAFPSSMKLPDPFTHSLKVDTLPEMKVSPTIQSTYLLKLMICGLKDRGLLENIIKKMNAHQVGHPVDFKMAGLVFFEYLLEHFDTEGRFWMFTTFANHLRFPNMHTYCFSCIILWLFSNTRIQEVREQITRVLLERLIVHRPHPWGLLITFIELIKNGRYQFWQLVLQNLGLFQGDPQSSPWEEQKKLVDI
;
A
#
# COMPACT_ATOMS: atom_id res chain seq x y z
N MET A 1 22.70 3.27 -3.22
CA MET A 1 21.87 4.43 -3.62
C MET A 1 22.32 5.10 -4.92
N GLY A 2 23.63 5.33 -5.17
CA GLY A 2 24.10 6.05 -6.37
C GLY A 2 23.56 5.53 -7.72
N LEU A 3 23.51 4.21 -7.91
CA LEU A 3 22.95 3.60 -9.13
C LEU A 3 21.47 3.96 -9.36
N LEU A 4 20.64 3.89 -8.31
CA LEU A 4 19.20 4.16 -8.42
C LEU A 4 18.93 5.65 -8.63
N ASN A 5 19.69 6.52 -7.96
CA ASN A 5 19.66 7.97 -8.20
C ASN A 5 20.03 8.30 -9.65
N PHE A 6 21.05 7.62 -10.20
CA PHE A 6 21.50 7.83 -11.57
C PHE A 6 20.44 7.37 -12.59
N ILE A 7 19.90 6.16 -12.45
CA ILE A 7 18.99 5.59 -13.46
C ILE A 7 17.56 6.15 -13.36
N GLY A 8 17.13 6.58 -12.16
CA GLY A 8 15.75 6.98 -11.87
C GLY A 8 15.15 7.98 -12.87
N PRO A 9 15.81 9.14 -13.14
CA PRO A 9 15.30 10.13 -14.09
C PRO A 9 15.13 9.60 -15.52
N TYR A 10 15.90 8.58 -15.91
CA TYR A 10 15.80 7.97 -17.23
C TYR A 10 14.68 6.93 -17.31
N LEU A 11 14.38 6.22 -16.21
CA LEU A 11 13.28 5.27 -16.13
C LEU A 11 11.90 5.94 -16.09
N ALA A 12 11.85 7.20 -15.63
CA ALA A 12 10.62 8.00 -15.65
C ALA A 12 10.20 8.45 -17.06
N ARG A 13 11.04 8.22 -18.09
CA ARG A 13 10.77 8.63 -19.48
C ARG A 13 10.00 7.55 -20.24
N ILE A 14 9.11 7.97 -21.14
CA ILE A 14 8.30 7.08 -21.98
C ILE A 14 9.16 6.21 -22.91
N ARG A 15 10.29 6.73 -23.41
CA ARG A 15 11.20 6.01 -24.30
C ARG A 15 12.55 5.77 -23.62
N MET A 16 12.90 4.49 -23.47
CA MET A 16 14.22 4.06 -22.99
C MET A 16 15.10 3.66 -24.17
N SER A 17 16.32 4.19 -24.21
CA SER A 17 17.37 3.70 -25.12
C SER A 17 17.80 2.28 -24.75
N ASP A 18 18.43 1.57 -25.67
CA ASP A 18 18.92 0.21 -25.43
C ASP A 18 19.94 0.15 -24.29
N VAL A 19 20.76 1.19 -24.14
CA VAL A 19 21.72 1.33 -23.02
C VAL A 19 21.00 1.39 -21.68
N ILE A 20 19.96 2.24 -21.56
CA ILE A 20 19.16 2.34 -20.33
C ILE A 20 18.41 1.05 -20.06
N ARG A 21 17.90 0.37 -21.10
CA ARG A 21 17.22 -0.93 -20.95
C ARG A 21 18.17 -2.01 -20.43
N ASN A 22 19.41 -2.05 -20.93
CA ASN A 22 20.43 -2.97 -20.43
C ASN A 22 20.83 -2.64 -18.99
N LEU A 23 21.00 -1.36 -18.65
CA LEU A 23 21.29 -0.92 -17.28
C LEU A 23 20.15 -1.27 -16.31
N TYR A 24 18.90 -1.13 -16.75
CA TYR A 24 17.72 -1.56 -15.99
C TYR A 24 17.74 -3.07 -15.72
N LYS A 25 18.01 -3.89 -16.75
CA LYS A 25 18.13 -5.36 -16.59
C LYS A 25 19.26 -5.73 -15.62
N CYS A 26 20.40 -5.04 -15.69
CA CYS A 26 21.49 -5.24 -14.73
C CYS A 26 21.06 -4.87 -13.30
N THR A 27 20.39 -3.72 -13.14
CA THR A 27 19.85 -3.30 -11.84
C THR A 27 18.90 -4.35 -11.26
N LEU A 28 17.98 -4.91 -12.06
CA LEU A 28 17.10 -5.99 -11.62
C LEU A 28 17.86 -7.24 -11.17
N ARG A 29 18.88 -7.66 -11.91
CA ARG A 29 19.71 -8.83 -11.55
C ARG A 29 20.48 -8.60 -10.25
N THR A 30 21.06 -7.41 -10.07
CA THR A 30 21.73 -7.05 -8.82
C THR A 30 20.76 -7.06 -7.65
N LEU A 31 19.56 -6.50 -7.81
CA LEU A 31 18.53 -6.51 -6.75
C LEU A 31 18.02 -7.92 -6.46
N LEU A 32 17.89 -8.79 -7.45
CA LEU A 32 17.55 -10.20 -7.26
C LEU A 32 18.63 -10.95 -6.48
N ALA A 33 19.90 -10.73 -6.80
CA ALA A 33 21.01 -11.30 -6.04
C ALA A 33 20.99 -10.81 -4.58
N LEU A 34 20.79 -9.51 -4.35
CA LEU A 34 20.63 -8.96 -3.00
C LEU A 34 19.41 -9.52 -2.28
N LEU A 35 18.30 -9.74 -2.98
CA LEU A 35 17.09 -10.32 -2.39
C LEU A 35 17.31 -11.78 -1.98
N TYR A 36 18.12 -12.53 -2.72
CA TYR A 36 18.41 -13.93 -2.43
C TYR A 36 19.46 -14.07 -1.31
N ASP A 37 20.56 -13.33 -1.39
CA ASP A 37 21.69 -13.47 -0.47
C ASP A 37 21.57 -12.60 0.80
N PHE A 38 20.91 -11.43 0.71
CA PHE A 38 20.85 -10.41 1.78
C PHE A 38 19.46 -9.74 1.89
N PRO A 39 18.37 -10.51 2.06
CA PRO A 39 17.02 -9.95 2.09
C PRO A 39 16.79 -8.99 3.27
N GLU A 40 17.45 -9.20 4.41
CA GLU A 40 17.37 -8.32 5.58
C GLU A 40 17.79 -6.89 5.24
N PHE A 41 18.91 -6.74 4.51
CA PHE A 41 19.40 -5.44 4.08
C PHE A 41 18.38 -4.68 3.23
N LEU A 42 17.75 -5.36 2.25
CA LEU A 42 16.71 -4.73 1.44
C LEU A 42 15.47 -4.38 2.29
N SER A 43 15.11 -5.26 3.23
CA SER A 43 13.93 -5.07 4.09
C SER A 43 14.11 -3.91 5.08
N GLU A 44 15.29 -3.76 5.68
CA GLU A 44 15.57 -2.72 6.67
C GLU A 44 15.67 -1.33 6.01
N TYR A 45 16.32 -1.25 4.84
CA TYR A 45 16.54 0.00 4.11
C TYR A 45 15.44 0.32 3.08
N HIS A 46 14.33 -0.43 3.06
CA HIS A 46 13.30 -0.32 2.03
C HIS A 46 12.75 1.11 1.84
N MET A 47 12.61 1.89 2.92
CA MET A 47 12.12 3.28 2.82
C MET A 47 13.11 4.15 2.05
N ILE A 48 14.39 4.04 2.36
CA ILE A 48 15.46 4.81 1.69
C ILE A 48 15.53 4.43 0.21
N PHE A 49 15.37 3.15 -0.12
CA PHE A 49 15.27 2.73 -1.52
C PHE A 49 14.04 3.29 -2.22
N CYS A 50 12.86 3.16 -1.62
CA CYS A 50 11.59 3.62 -2.21
C CYS A 50 11.51 5.13 -2.40
N ASP A 51 12.25 5.90 -1.60
CA ASP A 51 12.40 7.35 -1.73
C ASP A 51 13.15 7.78 -3.00
N VAL A 52 14.03 6.93 -3.51
CA VAL A 52 14.86 7.22 -4.69
C VAL A 52 14.32 6.58 -5.96
N ILE A 53 13.58 5.49 -5.83
CA ILE A 53 13.02 4.76 -6.98
C ILE A 53 11.78 5.50 -7.49
N PRO A 54 11.72 5.90 -8.78
CA PRO A 54 10.51 6.48 -9.36
C PRO A 54 9.30 5.55 -9.19
N TRP A 55 8.11 6.10 -8.97
CA TRP A 55 6.90 5.30 -8.73
C TRP A 55 6.56 4.38 -9.92
N GLN A 56 6.92 4.77 -11.15
CA GLN A 56 6.74 3.99 -12.37
C GLN A 56 7.55 2.69 -12.37
N CYS A 57 8.62 2.61 -11.57
CA CYS A 57 9.51 1.46 -11.51
C CYS A 57 8.95 0.35 -10.59
N VAL A 58 7.73 -0.09 -10.88
CA VAL A 58 6.96 -0.99 -10.02
C VAL A 58 7.70 -2.31 -9.74
N GLN A 59 8.33 -2.92 -10.74
CA GLN A 59 9.05 -4.20 -10.55
C GLN A 59 10.26 -4.05 -9.61
N ILE A 60 11.07 -3.01 -9.75
CA ILE A 60 12.21 -2.73 -8.85
C ILE A 60 11.69 -2.50 -7.42
N ARG A 61 10.64 -1.71 -7.28
CA ARG A 61 10.00 -1.43 -5.99
C ARG A 61 9.47 -2.70 -5.34
N ASN A 62 8.80 -3.57 -6.10
CA ASN A 62 8.27 -4.83 -5.59
C ASN A 62 9.38 -5.81 -5.17
N LEU A 63 10.51 -5.88 -5.88
CA LEU A 63 11.66 -6.69 -5.45
C LEU A 63 12.12 -6.30 -4.04
N ILE A 64 12.26 -5.00 -3.78
CA ILE A 64 12.70 -4.50 -2.47
C ILE A 64 11.63 -4.74 -1.41
N LEU A 65 10.36 -4.46 -1.71
CA LEU A 65 9.26 -4.56 -0.75
C LEU A 65 8.84 -6.02 -0.46
N ALA A 66 9.23 -6.95 -1.34
CA ALA A 66 9.07 -8.38 -1.12
C ALA A 66 10.18 -8.99 -0.27
N ALA A 67 11.23 -8.23 0.09
CA ALA A 67 12.28 -8.71 0.99
C ALA A 67 11.77 -8.84 2.43
N PHE A 68 12.17 -9.93 3.10
CA PHE A 68 11.78 -10.25 4.47
C PHE A 68 12.89 -11.06 5.18
N PRO A 69 12.92 -11.09 6.53
CA PRO A 69 13.94 -11.83 7.26
C PRO A 69 13.97 -13.31 6.90
N SER A 70 15.14 -13.87 6.61
CA SER A 70 15.31 -15.24 6.14
C SER A 70 14.86 -16.30 7.14
N SER A 71 14.80 -15.94 8.43
CA SER A 71 14.30 -16.79 9.51
C SER A 71 12.77 -16.92 9.53
N MET A 72 12.06 -16.06 8.81
CA MET A 72 10.59 -16.03 8.77
C MET A 72 10.05 -16.98 7.71
N LYS A 73 9.01 -17.74 8.06
CA LYS A 73 8.23 -18.53 7.11
C LYS A 73 6.93 -17.80 6.80
N LEU A 74 6.75 -17.39 5.55
CA LEU A 74 5.54 -16.71 5.12
C LEU A 74 4.36 -17.69 5.04
N PRO A 75 3.21 -17.39 5.67
CA PRO A 75 1.98 -18.11 5.42
C PRO A 75 1.55 -17.95 3.96
N ASP A 76 0.98 -18.98 3.33
CA ASP A 76 0.47 -18.85 1.97
C ASP A 76 -0.79 -17.94 1.94
N PRO A 77 -0.76 -16.79 1.22
CA PRO A 77 -1.89 -15.87 1.11
C PRO A 77 -3.19 -16.49 0.56
N PHE A 78 -3.11 -17.61 -0.16
CA PHE A 78 -4.27 -18.22 -0.81
C PHE A 78 -4.97 -19.28 0.06
N THR A 79 -4.43 -19.59 1.24
CA THR A 79 -5.03 -20.56 2.16
C THR A 79 -6.31 -20.00 2.79
N HIS A 80 -7.44 -20.71 2.64
CA HIS A 80 -8.74 -20.28 3.17
C HIS A 80 -8.80 -20.16 4.71
N SER A 81 -7.90 -20.82 5.43
CA SER A 81 -7.83 -20.81 6.90
C SER A 81 -6.93 -19.73 7.49
N LEU A 82 -6.32 -18.87 6.66
CA LEU A 82 -5.37 -17.87 7.14
C LEU A 82 -6.10 -16.74 7.89
N LYS A 83 -5.91 -16.69 9.21
CA LYS A 83 -6.39 -15.59 10.07
C LYS A 83 -5.23 -14.65 10.37
N VAL A 84 -5.11 -13.60 9.55
CA VAL A 84 -4.01 -12.62 9.60
C VAL A 84 -3.84 -12.02 11.00
N ASP A 85 -4.94 -11.66 11.67
CA ASP A 85 -4.95 -11.03 13.00
C ASP A 85 -4.40 -11.93 14.12
N THR A 86 -4.34 -13.24 13.88
CA THR A 86 -3.86 -14.22 14.86
C THR A 86 -2.36 -14.45 14.80
N LEU A 87 -1.71 -13.99 13.72
CA LEU A 87 -0.26 -14.14 13.54
C LEU A 87 0.49 -13.31 14.61
N PRO A 88 1.39 -13.92 15.40
CA PRO A 88 2.11 -13.21 16.44
C PRO A 88 2.98 -12.08 15.86
N GLU A 89 3.51 -12.25 14.65
CA GLU A 89 4.35 -11.28 13.96
C GLU A 89 3.63 -9.96 13.69
N MET A 90 2.29 -9.97 13.55
CA MET A 90 1.49 -8.76 13.34
C MET A 90 1.49 -7.81 14.53
N LYS A 91 2.00 -8.24 15.68
CA LYS A 91 2.15 -7.40 16.89
C LYS A 91 3.56 -6.85 17.05
N VAL A 92 4.49 -7.22 16.16
CA VAL A 92 5.91 -6.86 16.24
C VAL A 92 6.25 -5.83 15.17
N SER A 93 6.80 -4.69 15.59
CA SER A 93 7.32 -3.67 14.68
C SER A 93 8.54 -4.19 13.90
N PRO A 94 8.60 -4.00 12.58
CA PRO A 94 9.79 -4.37 11.82
C PRO A 94 10.94 -3.39 12.09
N THR A 95 12.18 -3.85 11.95
CA THR A 95 13.35 -2.96 11.90
C THR A 95 13.29 -2.10 10.64
N ILE A 96 13.46 -0.79 10.78
CA ILE A 96 13.44 0.17 9.67
C ILE A 96 14.57 1.16 9.84
N GLN A 97 15.46 1.19 8.85
CA GLN A 97 16.45 2.25 8.66
C GLN A 97 15.86 3.30 7.73
N SER A 98 15.72 4.52 8.24
CA SER A 98 15.05 5.58 7.50
C SER A 98 15.47 6.97 7.97
N THR A 99 15.27 7.96 7.09
CA THR A 99 15.58 9.37 7.34
C THR A 99 14.34 10.24 7.49
N TYR A 100 13.16 9.64 7.71
CA TYR A 100 11.88 10.39 7.74
C TYR A 100 11.87 11.47 8.83
N LEU A 101 12.49 11.24 10.00
CA LEU A 101 12.57 12.23 11.06
C LEU A 101 13.37 13.48 10.64
N LEU A 102 14.42 13.29 9.84
CA LEU A 102 15.20 14.39 9.30
C LEU A 102 14.38 15.17 8.27
N LYS A 103 13.66 14.47 7.38
CA LYS A 103 12.74 15.10 6.41
C LYS A 103 11.66 15.95 7.10
N LEU A 104 11.03 15.39 8.13
CA LEU A 104 10.03 16.12 8.93
C LEU A 104 10.64 17.35 9.61
N MET A 105 11.86 17.24 10.13
CA MET A 105 12.55 18.38 10.75
C MET A 105 12.84 19.48 9.73
N ILE A 106 13.39 19.13 8.56
CA ILE A 106 13.71 20.08 7.49
C ILE A 106 12.43 20.78 6.97
N CYS A 107 11.33 20.05 6.87
CA CYS A 107 10.04 20.62 6.47
C CYS A 107 9.35 21.42 7.59
N GLY A 108 9.94 21.52 8.78
CA GLY A 108 9.32 22.19 9.93
C GLY A 108 8.11 21.45 10.52
N LEU A 109 7.88 20.19 10.12
CA LEU A 109 6.73 19.37 10.51
C LEU A 109 6.99 18.46 11.71
N LYS A 110 8.23 18.40 12.22
CA LYS A 110 8.60 17.61 13.41
C LYS A 110 8.06 18.21 14.72
N ASP A 111 7.48 19.41 14.68
CA ASP A 111 6.90 20.01 15.88
C ASP A 111 5.83 19.08 16.48
N ARG A 112 6.04 18.62 17.72
CA ARG A 112 5.10 17.73 18.42
C ARG A 112 3.71 18.38 18.52
N GLY A 113 3.66 19.71 18.46
CA GLY A 113 2.42 20.47 18.43
C GLY A 113 1.57 20.26 17.18
N LEU A 114 2.11 19.83 16.02
CA LEU A 114 1.31 19.74 14.80
C LEU A 114 0.21 18.66 14.89
N LEU A 115 0.57 17.45 15.33
CA LEU A 115 -0.42 16.39 15.58
C LEU A 115 -1.38 16.78 16.70
N GLU A 116 -0.89 17.36 17.79
CA GLU A 116 -1.75 17.83 18.88
C GLU A 116 -2.71 18.95 18.43
N ASN A 117 -2.25 19.86 17.56
CA ASN A 117 -3.05 20.94 17.01
C ASN A 117 -4.08 20.42 16.01
N ILE A 118 -3.72 19.43 15.19
CA ILE A 118 -4.66 18.75 14.29
C ILE A 118 -5.70 18.00 15.12
N ILE A 119 -5.30 17.23 16.14
CA ILE A 119 -6.22 16.54 17.06
C ILE A 119 -7.13 17.54 17.77
N LYS A 120 -6.61 18.66 18.27
CA LYS A 120 -7.41 19.73 18.89
C LYS A 120 -8.42 20.35 17.91
N LYS A 121 -7.99 20.66 16.68
CA LYS A 121 -8.88 21.18 15.62
C LYS A 121 -9.98 20.17 15.25
N MET A 122 -9.64 18.88 15.17
CA MET A 122 -10.58 17.82 14.84
C MET A 122 -11.57 17.54 15.99
N ASN A 123 -11.10 17.52 17.24
CA ASN A 123 -11.96 17.43 18.43
C ASN A 123 -12.90 18.63 18.58
N ALA A 124 -12.49 19.82 18.12
CA ALA A 124 -13.36 21.00 18.12
C ALA A 124 -14.52 20.92 17.10
N HIS A 125 -14.44 20.00 16.11
CA HIS A 125 -15.48 19.78 15.10
C HIS A 125 -16.35 18.53 15.37
N GLN A 126 -15.95 17.63 16.28
CA GLN A 126 -16.74 16.45 16.65
C GLN A 126 -17.26 16.54 18.09
N VAL A 127 -18.55 16.83 18.23
CA VAL A 127 -19.28 16.74 19.50
C VAL A 127 -19.64 15.26 19.74
N GLY A 128 -18.91 14.53 20.60
CA GLY A 128 -19.39 13.21 21.02
C GLY A 128 -18.45 12.31 21.80
N HIS A 129 -17.18 12.14 21.41
CA HIS A 129 -16.25 11.26 22.12
C HIS A 129 -14.80 11.71 21.97
N PRO A 130 -13.95 11.62 23.01
CA PRO A 130 -12.53 11.91 22.89
C PRO A 130 -11.87 10.93 21.92
N VAL A 131 -11.24 11.46 20.88
CA VAL A 131 -10.51 10.68 19.88
C VAL A 131 -9.27 10.06 20.53
N ASP A 132 -9.25 8.73 20.70
CA ASP A 132 -8.04 7.97 21.10
C ASP A 132 -6.91 8.18 20.08
N PHE A 133 -5.64 8.05 20.48
CA PHE A 133 -4.47 8.24 19.62
C PHE A 133 -4.48 7.34 18.37
N LYS A 134 -5.06 6.13 18.46
CA LYS A 134 -5.29 5.25 17.30
C LYS A 134 -6.33 5.82 16.34
N MET A 135 -7.40 6.40 16.88
CA MET A 135 -8.45 7.05 16.08
C MET A 135 -7.95 8.37 15.50
N ALA A 136 -7.06 9.09 16.18
CA ALA A 136 -6.48 10.33 15.71
C ALA A 136 -5.74 10.17 14.37
N GLY A 137 -5.01 9.06 14.20
CA GLY A 137 -4.35 8.75 12.94
C GLY A 137 -5.33 8.49 11.80
N LEU A 138 -6.42 7.75 12.07
CA LEU A 138 -7.46 7.47 11.07
C LEU A 138 -8.21 8.73 10.65
N VAL A 139 -8.64 9.56 11.61
CA VAL A 139 -9.30 10.84 11.34
C VAL A 139 -8.37 11.78 10.58
N PHE A 140 -7.07 11.80 10.90
CA PHE A 140 -6.09 12.56 10.12
C PHE A 140 -6.02 12.09 8.67
N PHE A 141 -6.04 10.78 8.42
CA PHE A 141 -6.03 10.25 7.06
C PHE A 141 -7.34 10.51 6.31
N GLU A 142 -8.50 10.50 6.97
CA GLU A 142 -9.76 10.96 6.36
C GLU A 142 -9.68 12.43 5.96
N TYR A 143 -9.17 13.28 6.86
CA TYR A 143 -8.98 14.70 6.58
C TYR A 143 -8.09 14.91 5.36
N LEU A 144 -6.93 14.22 5.30
CA LEU A 144 -6.05 14.30 4.13
C LEU A 144 -6.72 13.80 2.85
N LEU A 145 -7.51 12.72 2.94
CA LEU A 145 -8.20 12.14 1.79
C LEU A 145 -9.21 13.10 1.17
N GLU A 146 -9.93 13.87 2.00
CA GLU A 146 -10.88 14.89 1.54
C GLU A 146 -10.21 16.16 0.99
N HIS A 147 -9.03 16.52 1.51
CA HIS A 147 -8.36 17.77 1.15
C HIS A 147 -7.26 17.62 0.10
N PHE A 148 -6.72 16.42 -0.10
CA PHE A 148 -5.77 16.15 -1.17
C PHE A 148 -6.47 16.12 -2.53
N ASP A 149 -5.76 16.61 -3.54
CA ASP A 149 -6.10 16.41 -4.93
C ASP A 149 -5.75 14.98 -5.38
N THR A 150 -6.01 14.68 -6.66
CA THR A 150 -5.75 13.36 -7.24
C THR A 150 -4.29 12.94 -7.09
N GLU A 151 -3.34 13.86 -7.23
CA GLU A 151 -1.90 13.58 -7.10
C GLU A 151 -1.51 13.33 -5.63
N GLY A 152 -1.96 14.15 -4.69
CA GLY A 152 -1.71 13.96 -3.27
C GLY A 152 -2.23 12.62 -2.77
N ARG A 153 -3.45 12.23 -3.17
CA ARG A 153 -4.03 10.92 -2.84
C ARG A 153 -3.22 9.77 -3.44
N PHE A 154 -2.75 9.90 -4.69
CA PHE A 154 -1.90 8.90 -5.32
C PHE A 154 -0.61 8.66 -4.51
N TRP A 155 0.08 9.73 -4.08
CA TRP A 155 1.31 9.61 -3.28
C TRP A 155 1.04 9.04 -1.88
N MET A 156 -0.07 9.40 -1.26
CA MET A 156 -0.51 8.84 0.02
C MET A 156 -0.74 7.33 -0.08
N PHE A 157 -1.55 6.87 -1.04
CA PHE A 157 -1.82 5.44 -1.22
C PHE A 157 -0.58 4.66 -1.64
N THR A 158 0.27 5.23 -2.49
CA THR A 158 1.58 4.64 -2.83
C THR A 158 2.44 4.45 -1.60
N THR A 159 2.46 5.43 -0.69
CA THR A 159 3.20 5.36 0.58
C THR A 159 2.64 4.28 1.49
N PHE A 160 1.32 4.19 1.64
CA PHE A 160 0.68 3.14 2.44
C PHE A 160 0.99 1.75 1.88
N ALA A 161 0.88 1.60 0.55
CA ALA A 161 1.19 0.35 -0.12
C ALA A 161 2.66 -0.06 0.08
N ASN A 162 3.61 0.89 0.18
CA ASN A 162 5.01 0.56 0.47
C ASN A 162 5.21 -0.13 1.83
N HIS A 163 4.27 0.01 2.76
CA HIS A 163 4.29 -0.67 4.05
C HIS A 163 3.58 -2.04 4.05
N LEU A 164 2.93 -2.43 2.95
CA LEU A 164 2.33 -3.75 2.77
C LEU A 164 3.42 -4.77 2.36
N ARG A 165 4.16 -5.31 3.35
CA ARG A 165 5.34 -6.17 3.16
C ARG A 165 5.11 -7.53 3.81
N PHE A 166 6.10 -8.13 4.45
CA PHE A 166 5.94 -9.38 5.19
C PHE A 166 5.09 -9.19 6.48
N PRO A 167 4.64 -10.26 7.16
CA PRO A 167 3.93 -10.16 8.44
C PRO A 167 4.70 -9.33 9.48
N ASN A 168 4.16 -8.16 9.81
CA ASN A 168 4.67 -7.26 10.84
C ASN A 168 3.58 -6.24 11.23
N MET A 169 3.76 -5.54 12.33
CA MET A 169 2.80 -4.56 12.84
C MET A 169 2.49 -3.42 11.85
N HIS A 170 3.46 -2.95 11.08
CA HIS A 170 3.21 -1.87 10.12
C HIS A 170 2.36 -2.36 8.96
N THR A 171 2.66 -3.55 8.43
CA THR A 171 1.85 -4.18 7.37
C THR A 171 0.41 -4.40 7.83
N TYR A 172 0.21 -4.87 9.07
CA TYR A 172 -1.11 -4.97 9.67
C TYR A 172 -1.83 -3.62 9.72
N CYS A 173 -1.20 -2.60 10.32
CA CYS A 173 -1.78 -1.27 10.46
C CYS A 173 -2.17 -0.65 9.11
N PHE A 174 -1.26 -0.65 8.13
CA PHE A 174 -1.52 -0.05 6.82
C PHE A 174 -2.52 -0.85 5.99
N SER A 175 -2.57 -2.18 6.12
CA SER A 175 -3.63 -2.99 5.53
C SER A 175 -5.00 -2.58 6.08
N CYS A 176 -5.12 -2.47 7.40
CA CYS A 176 -6.35 -2.02 8.06
C CYS A 176 -6.75 -0.59 7.64
N ILE A 177 -5.78 0.34 7.57
CA ILE A 177 -6.04 1.73 7.13
C ILE A 177 -6.58 1.75 5.70
N ILE A 178 -5.94 1.05 4.76
CA ILE A 178 -6.37 1.01 3.35
C ILE A 178 -7.78 0.44 3.23
N LEU A 179 -8.04 -0.68 3.88
CA LEU A 179 -9.34 -1.36 3.84
C LEU A 179 -10.45 -0.50 4.48
N TRP A 180 -10.12 0.21 5.57
CA TRP A 180 -11.05 1.11 6.23
C TRP A 180 -11.35 2.35 5.37
N LEU A 181 -10.33 3.01 4.80
CA LEU A 181 -10.53 4.15 3.90
C LEU A 181 -11.36 3.76 2.67
N PHE A 182 -11.13 2.56 2.12
CA PHE A 182 -11.93 2.03 1.01
C PHE A 182 -13.41 1.87 1.38
N SER A 183 -13.69 1.34 2.57
CA SER A 183 -15.05 1.10 3.06
C SER A 183 -15.78 2.40 3.44
N ASN A 184 -15.06 3.35 4.05
CA ASN A 184 -15.66 4.53 4.66
C ASN A 184 -15.79 5.72 3.70
N THR A 185 -14.99 5.76 2.63
CA THR A 185 -15.09 6.85 1.65
C THR A 185 -16.40 6.76 0.85
N ARG A 186 -16.99 7.94 0.60
CA ARG A 186 -18.12 8.13 -0.32
C ARG A 186 -17.68 8.51 -1.73
N ILE A 187 -16.41 8.87 -1.90
CA ILE A 187 -15.85 9.36 -3.17
C ILE A 187 -15.41 8.14 -3.98
N GLN A 188 -16.04 7.91 -5.13
CA GLN A 188 -15.80 6.72 -5.95
C GLN A 188 -14.37 6.70 -6.51
N GLU A 189 -13.87 7.86 -6.91
CA GLU A 189 -12.52 8.08 -7.42
C GLU A 189 -11.45 7.64 -6.42
N VAL A 190 -11.72 7.76 -5.11
CA VAL A 190 -10.81 7.30 -4.05
C VAL A 190 -10.72 5.78 -4.04
N ARG A 191 -11.85 5.08 -4.15
CA ARG A 191 -11.87 3.60 -4.21
C ARG A 191 -11.14 3.10 -5.46
N GLU A 192 -11.33 3.79 -6.58
CA GLU A 192 -10.61 3.51 -7.83
C GLU A 192 -9.11 3.73 -7.68
N GLN A 193 -8.69 4.83 -7.06
CA GLN A 193 -7.27 5.13 -6.82
C GLN A 193 -6.61 4.08 -5.93
N ILE A 194 -7.27 3.66 -4.83
CA ILE A 194 -6.78 2.58 -3.97
C ILE A 194 -6.64 1.29 -4.79
N THR A 195 -7.69 0.91 -5.53
CA THR A 195 -7.69 -0.28 -6.38
C THR A 195 -6.55 -0.24 -7.39
N ARG A 196 -6.38 0.89 -8.07
CA ARG A 196 -5.34 1.11 -9.07
C ARG A 196 -3.94 0.96 -8.47
N VAL A 197 -3.67 1.59 -7.33
CA VAL A 197 -2.37 1.49 -6.65
C VAL A 197 -2.04 0.05 -6.25
N LEU A 198 -3.03 -0.70 -5.75
CA LEU A 198 -2.81 -2.10 -5.40
C LEU A 198 -2.62 -2.97 -6.65
N LEU A 199 -3.48 -2.79 -7.66
CA LEU A 199 -3.49 -3.59 -8.89
C LEU A 199 -2.27 -3.36 -9.77
N GLU A 200 -1.84 -2.10 -9.97
CA GLU A 200 -0.62 -1.77 -10.74
C GLU A 200 0.60 -2.51 -10.18
N ARG A 201 0.61 -2.75 -8.86
CA ARG A 201 1.67 -3.51 -8.18
C ARG A 201 1.51 -5.02 -8.26
N LEU A 202 0.36 -5.54 -8.65
CA LEU A 202 0.11 -6.98 -8.79
C LEU A 202 0.21 -7.47 -10.24
N ILE A 203 -0.06 -6.61 -11.23
CA ILE A 203 0.03 -6.98 -12.66
C ILE A 203 1.46 -7.21 -13.16
N VAL A 204 2.46 -6.72 -12.44
CA VAL A 204 3.88 -6.93 -12.79
C VAL A 204 4.33 -8.37 -12.47
N HIS A 205 5.45 -8.77 -13.07
CA HIS A 205 6.09 -10.04 -12.74
C HIS A 205 6.49 -10.14 -11.25
N ARG A 206 6.49 -11.38 -10.75
CA ARG A 206 6.97 -11.72 -9.41
C ARG A 206 8.39 -11.18 -9.15
N PRO A 207 8.75 -10.90 -7.89
CA PRO A 207 7.98 -11.17 -6.66
C PRO A 207 6.92 -10.11 -6.35
N HIS A 208 5.93 -10.51 -5.55
CA HIS A 208 4.90 -9.62 -5.00
C HIS A 208 5.02 -9.59 -3.47
N PRO A 209 4.96 -8.41 -2.83
CA PRO A 209 4.98 -8.35 -1.37
C PRO A 209 3.79 -9.08 -0.75
N TRP A 210 4.05 -9.83 0.31
CA TRP A 210 3.04 -10.68 0.96
C TRP A 210 1.80 -9.91 1.41
N GLY A 211 2.00 -8.80 2.12
CA GLY A 211 0.94 -7.96 2.66
C GLY A 211 0.12 -7.30 1.57
N LEU A 212 0.74 -6.96 0.43
CA LEU A 212 0.03 -6.43 -0.73
C LEU A 212 -0.98 -7.45 -1.26
N LEU A 213 -0.56 -8.72 -1.39
CA LEU A 213 -1.45 -9.81 -1.78
C LEU A 213 -2.57 -10.01 -0.76
N ILE A 214 -2.24 -10.05 0.53
CA ILE A 214 -3.22 -10.23 1.62
C ILE A 214 -4.28 -9.13 1.60
N THR A 215 -3.88 -7.86 1.55
CA THR A 215 -4.80 -6.73 1.52
C THR A 215 -5.69 -6.79 0.28
N PHE A 216 -5.13 -7.12 -0.89
CA PHE A 216 -5.92 -7.22 -2.12
C PHE A 216 -6.87 -8.42 -2.11
N ILE A 217 -6.44 -9.58 -1.60
CA ILE A 217 -7.28 -10.77 -1.45
C ILE A 217 -8.45 -10.48 -0.50
N GLU A 218 -8.20 -9.82 0.62
CA GLU A 218 -9.24 -9.41 1.58
C GLU A 218 -10.26 -8.46 0.92
N LEU A 219 -9.78 -7.50 0.12
CA LEU A 219 -10.63 -6.56 -0.60
C LEU A 219 -11.58 -7.24 -1.59
N ILE A 220 -11.11 -8.26 -2.33
CA ILE A 220 -11.90 -8.95 -3.36
C ILE A 220 -12.79 -10.07 -2.79
N LYS A 221 -12.39 -10.72 -1.68
CA LYS A 221 -13.12 -11.86 -1.11
C LYS A 221 -14.17 -11.42 -0.09
N ASN A 222 -13.90 -10.38 0.69
CA ASN A 222 -14.82 -9.97 1.74
C ASN A 222 -15.94 -9.08 1.15
N GLY A 223 -17.16 -9.61 1.13
CA GLY A 223 -18.29 -8.93 0.52
C GLY A 223 -18.67 -7.59 1.16
N ARG A 224 -18.15 -7.29 2.37
CA ARG A 224 -18.38 -6.01 3.05
C ARG A 224 -17.88 -4.80 2.24
N TYR A 225 -16.86 -4.98 1.41
CA TYR A 225 -16.28 -3.89 0.62
C TYR A 225 -17.02 -3.65 -0.70
N GLN A 226 -17.91 -4.56 -1.11
CA GLN A 226 -18.65 -4.45 -2.38
C GLN A 226 -17.73 -4.19 -3.59
N PHE A 227 -16.50 -4.73 -3.57
CA PHE A 227 -15.49 -4.46 -4.58
C PHE A 227 -15.96 -4.77 -6.01
N TRP A 228 -16.61 -5.91 -6.21
CA TRP A 228 -17.11 -6.30 -7.52
C TRP A 228 -18.26 -5.42 -8.01
N GLN A 229 -19.07 -4.85 -7.11
CA GLN A 229 -20.10 -3.89 -7.48
C GLN A 229 -19.46 -2.60 -8.03
N LEU A 230 -18.41 -2.10 -7.37
CA LEU A 230 -17.62 -0.98 -7.86
C LEU A 230 -17.05 -1.26 -9.26
N VAL A 231 -16.42 -2.43 -9.45
CA VAL A 231 -15.85 -2.80 -10.77
C VAL A 231 -16.93 -2.86 -11.84
N LEU A 232 -18.07 -3.51 -11.56
CA LEU A 232 -19.17 -3.63 -12.52
C LEU A 232 -19.79 -2.28 -12.87
N GLN A 233 -19.94 -1.38 -11.89
CA GLN A 233 -20.39 0.00 -12.12
C GLN A 233 -19.44 0.74 -13.05
N ASN A 234 -18.13 0.65 -12.81
CA ASN A 234 -17.11 1.32 -13.63
C ASN A 234 -17.04 0.81 -15.07
N LEU A 235 -17.33 -0.48 -15.27
CA LEU A 235 -17.43 -1.07 -16.60
C LEU A 235 -18.75 -0.78 -17.31
N GLY A 236 -19.68 -0.07 -16.67
CA GLY A 236 -21.03 0.17 -17.20
C GLY A 236 -21.89 -1.10 -17.28
N LEU A 237 -21.48 -2.17 -16.60
CA LEU A 237 -22.14 -3.48 -16.60
C LEU A 237 -23.16 -3.63 -15.47
N PHE A 238 -23.29 -2.62 -14.61
CA PHE A 238 -24.28 -2.58 -13.53
C PHE A 238 -25.35 -1.54 -13.84
N GLN A 239 -26.50 -1.99 -14.36
CA GLN A 239 -27.72 -1.21 -14.51
C GLN A 239 -28.81 -1.89 -13.67
N GLY A 240 -28.82 -1.70 -12.35
CA GLY A 240 -29.76 -2.40 -11.47
C GLY A 240 -29.93 -1.78 -10.08
N ASP A 241 -31.17 -1.81 -9.61
CA ASP A 241 -31.75 -1.16 -8.42
C ASP A 241 -30.99 -1.47 -7.10
N PRO A 242 -30.80 -0.51 -6.15
CA PRO A 242 -29.95 -0.64 -4.96
C PRO A 242 -30.33 -1.75 -3.96
N GLN A 243 -31.44 -2.46 -4.16
CA GLN A 243 -31.95 -3.48 -3.23
C GLN A 243 -31.75 -4.93 -3.68
N SER A 244 -31.24 -5.19 -4.89
CA SER A 244 -30.90 -6.55 -5.30
C SER A 244 -29.43 -6.84 -4.97
N SER A 245 -29.20 -7.75 -4.02
CA SER A 245 -27.85 -8.23 -3.68
C SER A 245 -27.29 -9.05 -4.86
N PRO A 246 -26.18 -8.64 -5.50
CA PRO A 246 -25.59 -9.33 -6.65
C PRO A 246 -25.08 -10.76 -6.32
N TRP A 247 -25.03 -11.12 -5.03
CA TRP A 247 -24.46 -12.35 -4.53
C TRP A 247 -25.25 -13.62 -4.89
N GLU A 248 -26.55 -13.53 -5.15
CA GLU A 248 -27.34 -14.70 -5.56
C GLU A 248 -27.17 -15.06 -7.04
N GLU A 249 -26.92 -14.07 -7.91
CA GLU A 249 -26.65 -14.32 -9.33
C GLU A 249 -25.21 -14.77 -9.57
N GLN A 250 -24.25 -14.26 -8.80
CA GLN A 250 -22.82 -14.59 -8.97
C GLN A 250 -22.46 -16.03 -8.55
N LYS A 251 -23.22 -16.67 -7.65
CA LYS A 251 -23.03 -18.10 -7.34
C LYS A 251 -23.20 -19.02 -8.56
N LYS A 252 -23.97 -18.61 -9.57
CA LYS A 252 -24.21 -19.42 -10.78
C LYS A 252 -23.08 -19.34 -11.81
N LEU A 253 -22.15 -18.40 -11.67
CA LEU A 253 -21.09 -18.15 -12.65
C LEU A 253 -19.70 -18.66 -12.22
N VAL A 254 -19.54 -19.08 -10.96
CA VAL A 254 -18.25 -19.51 -10.39
C VAL A 254 -18.19 -21.03 -10.17
N ASP A 255 -19.27 -21.77 -10.45
CA ASP A 255 -19.24 -23.23 -10.52
C ASP A 255 -18.72 -23.69 -11.91
N ILE A 256 -17.39 -23.61 -12.09
CA ILE A 256 -16.59 -24.42 -13.04
C ILE A 256 -15.37 -24.96 -12.28
#